data_AF-A0A2I1DYL3-F1
#
_entry.id   AF-A0A2I1DYL3-F1
#
_cell.length_a   1.000
_cell.length_b   1.000
_cell.length_c   1.000
_cell.angle_alpha   90.00
_cell.angle_beta   90.00
_cell.angle_gamma   90.00
#
_symmetry.space_group_name_H-M   'P 1'
#
loop_
_entity.id
_entity.type
_entity.pdbx_description
1 polymer ?
#
loop_
_entity_poly.entity_id
_entity_poly.type
_entity_poly.pdbx_seq_one_letter_code
_entity_poly.pdbx_strand_id
1 'polypeptide(L)'
;MVLKDSEIDQFYNSLGSHLPLSLKYINIGQLFKPKRSFSTDKFQHLFKNCKASLETIIINQPVEYNDSDFDYIIDYTKKTNSLRFLGLNCLKNNHRLKFKELKEIYNVFIIPKYDLGNW
;
A
#
# COMPACT_ATOMS: atom_id res chain seq x y z
N MET A 1 20.02 -3.23 -14.07
CA MET A 1 20.68 -2.17 -13.28
C MET A 1 20.37 -2.45 -11.82
N VAL A 2 21.36 -2.82 -11.02
CA VAL A 2 21.16 -3.11 -9.58
C VAL A 2 21.31 -1.78 -8.85
N LEU A 3 20.20 -1.24 -8.35
CA LEU A 3 20.21 -0.01 -7.56
C LEU A 3 21.03 -0.23 -6.28
N LYS A 4 21.85 0.75 -5.92
CA LYS A 4 22.52 0.78 -4.61
C LYS A 4 21.46 1.01 -3.54
N ASP A 5 21.75 0.51 -2.34
CA ASP A 5 20.83 0.54 -1.20
C ASP A 5 20.26 1.93 -0.86
N SER A 6 21.05 2.99 -1.03
CA SER A 6 20.63 4.39 -0.84
C SER A 6 19.65 4.88 -1.91
N GLU A 7 19.78 4.39 -3.14
CA GLU A 7 18.92 4.74 -4.28
C GLU A 7 17.55 4.06 -4.15
N ILE A 8 17.51 2.86 -3.56
CA ILE A 8 16.26 2.14 -3.25
C ILE A 8 15.47 2.89 -2.17
N ASP A 9 16.13 3.39 -1.13
CA ASP A 9 15.45 4.15 -0.07
C ASP A 9 14.91 5.49 -0.61
N GLN A 10 15.66 6.19 -1.46
CA GLN A 10 15.19 7.38 -2.16
C GLN A 10 14.02 7.09 -3.11
N PHE A 11 14.04 5.95 -3.81
CA PHE A 11 12.95 5.51 -4.67
C PHE A 11 11.65 5.29 -3.87
N TYR A 12 11.68 4.56 -2.76
CA TYR A 12 10.48 4.35 -1.94
C TYR A 12 9.98 5.63 -1.26
N ASN A 13 10.91 6.48 -0.80
CA ASN A 13 10.60 7.81 -0.28
C ASN A 13 10.12 8.78 -1.35
N SER A 14 10.05 8.38 -2.61
CA SER A 14 9.53 9.22 -3.69
C SER A 14 8.49 8.50 -4.55
N LEU A 15 8.18 7.24 -4.24
CA LEU A 15 7.33 6.37 -5.04
C LEU A 15 5.98 7.03 -5.30
N GLY A 16 5.26 7.45 -4.26
CA GLY A 16 3.95 8.12 -4.41
C GLY A 16 3.97 9.30 -5.40
N SER A 17 5.01 10.13 -5.36
CA SER A 17 5.13 11.32 -6.23
C SER A 17 5.47 10.98 -7.68
N HIS A 18 6.11 9.84 -7.94
CA HIS A 18 6.62 9.45 -9.26
C HIS A 18 5.75 8.41 -9.96
N LEU A 19 4.69 7.91 -9.32
CA LEU A 19 3.75 7.01 -9.99
C LEU A 19 3.08 7.75 -11.17
N PRO A 20 3.07 7.16 -12.38
CA PRO A 20 2.36 7.73 -13.52
C PRO A 20 0.89 7.98 -13.18
N LEU A 21 0.32 9.12 -13.60
CA LEU A 21 -1.09 9.45 -13.32
C LEU A 21 -2.07 8.46 -13.96
N SER A 22 -1.65 7.78 -15.03
CA SER A 22 -2.42 6.73 -15.70
C SER A 22 -2.35 5.37 -14.99
N LEU A 23 -1.47 5.21 -13.99
CA LEU A 23 -1.33 3.95 -13.27
C LEU A 23 -2.58 3.67 -12.43
N LYS A 24 -3.16 2.49 -12.58
CA LYS A 24 -4.35 2.03 -11.86
C LYS A 24 -4.09 0.92 -10.86
N TYR A 25 -2.98 0.21 -11.04
CA TYR A 25 -2.63 -0.97 -10.26
C TYR A 25 -1.20 -0.84 -9.78
N ILE A 26 -0.98 -1.15 -8.50
CA ILE A 26 0.36 -1.32 -7.94
C ILE A 26 0.40 -2.58 -7.07
N ASN A 27 1.44 -3.39 -7.28
CA ASN A 27 1.75 -4.54 -6.43
C ASN A 27 3.18 -4.45 -5.93
N ILE A 28 3.32 -4.18 -4.64
CA ILE A 28 4.56 -4.14 -3.88
C ILE A 28 4.73 -5.52 -3.24
N GLY A 29 5.01 -6.51 -4.08
CA GLY A 29 5.14 -7.90 -3.65
C GLY A 29 6.43 -8.60 -4.08
N GLN A 30 7.12 -8.11 -5.11
CA GLN A 30 8.25 -8.84 -5.71
C GLN A 30 9.35 -7.96 -6.32
N LEU A 31 9.32 -6.63 -6.13
CA LEU A 31 10.29 -5.77 -6.81
C LEU A 31 11.75 -5.96 -6.33
N PHE A 32 11.99 -6.46 -5.12
CA PHE A 32 13.36 -6.71 -4.64
C PHE A 32 13.43 -7.93 -3.73
N LYS A 33 14.53 -8.69 -3.88
CA LYS A 33 14.90 -9.87 -3.09
C LYS A 33 14.68 -9.67 -1.57
N PRO A 34 14.39 -10.76 -0.84
CA PRO A 34 13.83 -10.75 0.51
C PRO A 34 14.90 -10.41 1.55
N LYS A 35 15.21 -9.12 1.74
CA LYS A 35 16.04 -8.69 2.88
C LYS A 35 15.65 -7.36 3.51
N ARG A 36 14.78 -6.56 2.91
CA ARG A 36 14.42 -5.24 3.45
C ARG A 36 12.94 -5.18 3.76
N SER A 37 12.62 -5.07 5.04
CA SER A 37 11.30 -4.75 5.55
C SER A 37 10.86 -3.41 4.94
N PHE A 38 9.76 -3.42 4.18
CA PHE A 38 9.07 -2.19 3.84
C PHE A 38 8.56 -1.57 5.13
N SER A 39 9.17 -0.46 5.54
CA SER A 39 8.79 0.22 6.77
C SER A 39 7.45 0.92 6.60
N THR A 40 6.75 1.12 7.72
CA THR A 40 5.53 1.91 7.78
C THR A 40 5.74 3.35 7.29
N ASP A 41 6.93 3.95 7.47
CA ASP A 41 7.21 5.28 6.91
C ASP A 41 7.10 5.34 5.38
N LYS A 42 7.60 4.31 4.69
CA LYS A 42 7.50 4.19 3.22
C LYS A 42 6.06 3.97 2.78
N PHE A 43 5.31 3.20 3.57
CA PHE A 43 3.88 3.00 3.39
C PHE A 43 3.13 4.34 3.47
N GLN A 44 3.29 5.08 4.56
CA GLN A 44 2.63 6.37 4.76
C GLN A 44 2.99 7.37 3.66
N HIS A 45 4.26 7.41 3.27
CA HIS A 45 4.73 8.28 2.20
C HIS A 45 4.06 7.98 0.85
N LEU A 46 3.85 6.71 0.52
CA LEU A 46 3.12 6.29 -0.68
C LEU A 46 1.72 6.92 -0.70
N PHE A 47 0.90 6.69 0.33
CA PHE A 47 -0.48 7.18 0.36
C PHE A 47 -0.58 8.70 0.47
N LYS A 48 0.32 9.34 1.22
CA LYS A 48 0.34 10.81 1.38
C LYS A 48 0.63 11.54 0.08
N ASN A 49 1.56 11.02 -0.72
CA ASN A 49 2.08 11.72 -1.90
C ASN A 49 1.62 11.13 -3.23
N CYS A 50 0.88 10.01 -3.23
CA CYS A 50 0.33 9.43 -4.43
C CYS A 50 -0.64 10.39 -5.13
N LYS A 51 -0.31 10.75 -6.37
CA LYS A 51 -1.18 11.56 -7.25
C LYS A 51 -1.98 10.70 -8.23
N ALA A 52 -1.58 9.45 -8.44
CA ALA A 52 -2.30 8.51 -9.28
C ALA A 52 -3.60 8.08 -8.58
N SER A 53 -4.67 7.91 -9.35
CA SER A 53 -5.96 7.38 -8.87
C SER A 53 -5.95 5.86 -8.99
N LEU A 54 -5.26 5.21 -8.06
CA LEU A 54 -5.07 3.76 -8.02
C LEU A 54 -6.38 3.09 -7.61
N GLU A 55 -6.77 2.11 -8.40
CA GLU A 55 -7.94 1.26 -8.16
C GLU A 55 -7.56 0.01 -7.37
N THR A 56 -6.32 -0.47 -7.52
CA THR A 56 -5.81 -1.64 -6.81
C THR A 56 -4.44 -1.36 -6.20
N ILE A 57 -4.32 -1.64 -4.89
CA ILE A 57 -3.06 -1.55 -4.16
C ILE A 57 -2.82 -2.87 -3.43
N ILE A 58 -1.73 -3.53 -3.75
CA ILE A 58 -1.30 -4.76 -3.10
C ILE A 58 0.09 -4.53 -2.49
N ILE A 59 0.24 -4.86 -1.21
CA ILE A 59 1.51 -4.84 -0.50
C ILE A 59 1.70 -6.23 0.11
N ASN A 60 2.35 -7.09 -0.68
CA ASN A 60 2.62 -8.48 -0.31
C ASN A 60 3.98 -8.62 0.38
N GLN A 61 4.31 -7.66 1.24
CA GLN A 61 5.46 -7.72 2.13
C GLN A 61 4.96 -7.72 3.58
N PRO A 62 5.50 -8.59 4.46
CA PRO A 62 5.06 -8.67 5.84
C PRO A 62 5.38 -7.36 6.56
N VAL A 63 4.35 -6.66 7.02
CA VAL A 63 4.47 -5.38 7.75
C VAL A 63 3.58 -5.40 8.97
N GLU A 64 4.06 -4.77 10.05
CA GLU A 64 3.30 -4.52 11.27
C GLU A 64 2.73 -3.10 11.20
N TYR A 65 1.49 -3.00 10.76
CA TYR A 65 0.78 -1.73 10.63
C TYR A 65 0.22 -1.27 11.98
N ASN A 66 0.07 0.04 12.14
CA ASN A 66 -0.65 0.66 13.24
C ASN A 66 -1.90 1.40 12.73
N ASP A 67 -2.74 1.90 13.63
CA ASP A 67 -3.97 2.60 13.23
C ASP A 67 -3.72 3.84 12.37
N SER A 68 -2.62 4.56 12.62
CA SER A 68 -2.27 5.74 11.83
C SER A 68 -1.94 5.39 10.38
N ASP A 69 -1.35 4.22 10.12
CA ASP A 69 -1.12 3.74 8.75
C ASP A 69 -2.45 3.60 8.01
N PHE A 70 -3.47 3.02 8.66
CA PHE A 70 -4.80 2.89 8.06
C PHE A 70 -5.48 4.24 7.82
N ASP A 71 -5.25 5.24 8.68
CA ASP A 71 -5.76 6.60 8.47
C ASP A 71 -5.25 7.17 7.13
N TYR A 72 -3.98 6.96 6.78
CA TYR A 72 -3.44 7.38 5.48
C TYR A 72 -4.14 6.68 4.29
N ILE A 73 -4.47 5.40 4.41
CA ILE A 73 -5.21 4.67 3.36
C ILE A 73 -6.61 5.26 3.20
N ILE A 74 -7.29 5.49 4.32
CA ILE A 74 -8.63 6.04 4.36
C ILE A 74 -8.63 7.45 3.74
N ASP A 75 -7.68 8.30 4.12
CA ASP A 75 -7.56 9.65 3.58
C ASP A 75 -7.23 9.65 2.08
N TYR A 76 -6.35 8.75 1.63
CA TYR A 76 -6.11 8.53 0.21
C TYR A 76 -7.39 8.08 -0.54
N THR A 77 -8.15 7.18 0.07
CA THR A 77 -9.41 6.66 -0.49
C THR A 77 -10.46 7.76 -0.59
N LYS A 78 -10.62 8.58 0.45
CA LYS A 78 -11.50 9.77 0.43
C LYS A 78 -11.09 10.75 -0.66
N LYS A 79 -9.79 11.03 -0.78
CA LYS A 79 -9.26 12.03 -1.72
C LYS A 79 -9.42 11.61 -3.17
N THR A 80 -9.15 10.34 -3.48
CA THR A 80 -9.15 9.84 -4.87
C THR A 80 -10.47 9.23 -5.30
N ASN A 81 -11.27 8.74 -4.34
CA ASN A 81 -12.50 7.96 -4.56
C ASN A 81 -12.34 6.82 -5.59
N SER A 82 -11.12 6.30 -5.72
CA SER A 82 -10.75 5.39 -6.80
C SER A 82 -10.38 3.99 -6.31
N LEU A 83 -9.93 3.86 -5.06
CA LEU A 83 -9.50 2.57 -4.51
C LEU A 83 -10.67 1.60 -4.42
N ARG A 84 -10.51 0.42 -5.04
CA ARG A 84 -11.49 -0.67 -5.05
C ARG A 84 -10.94 -1.95 -4.42
N PHE A 85 -9.65 -2.21 -4.57
CA PHE A 85 -9.01 -3.43 -4.09
C PHE A 85 -7.78 -3.10 -3.25
N LEU A 86 -7.73 -3.62 -2.03
CA LEU A 86 -6.63 -3.44 -1.10
C LEU A 86 -6.15 -4.78 -0.56
N GLY A 87 -4.90 -5.12 -0.84
CA GLY A 87 -4.25 -6.31 -0.30
C GLY A 87 -3.08 -5.94 0.61
N LEU A 88 -3.13 -6.31 1.89
CA LEU A 88 -2.07 -6.02 2.86
C LEU A 88 -1.62 -7.30 3.57
N ASN A 89 -0.32 -7.56 3.59
CA ASN A 89 0.25 -8.64 4.38
C ASN A 89 0.53 -8.17 5.82
N CYS A 90 -0.56 -8.00 6.59
CA CYS A 90 -0.48 -7.64 8.00
C CYS A 90 0.08 -8.81 8.84
N LEU A 91 1.10 -8.55 9.65
CA LEU A 91 1.64 -9.54 10.60
C LEU A 91 0.72 -9.77 11.79
N LYS A 92 0.08 -8.71 12.30
CA LYS A 92 -0.98 -8.76 13.33
C LYS A 92 -2.23 -8.12 12.76
N ASN A 93 -3.38 -8.76 12.96
CA ASN A 93 -4.67 -8.24 12.46
C ASN A 93 -5.53 -7.72 13.63
N ASN A 94 -5.10 -6.63 14.24
CA ASN A 94 -5.83 -5.99 15.35
C ASN A 94 -6.72 -4.83 14.87
N HIS A 95 -6.72 -4.51 13.58
CA HIS A 95 -7.33 -3.29 13.00
C HIS A 95 -8.74 -3.53 12.44
N ARG A 96 -9.54 -4.36 13.13
CA ARG A 96 -10.87 -4.79 12.66
C ARG A 96 -11.79 -3.62 12.30
N LEU A 97 -11.77 -2.55 13.08
CA LEU A 97 -12.61 -1.37 12.85
C LEU A 97 -12.20 -0.63 11.57
N LYS A 98 -10.90 -0.48 11.30
CA LYS A 98 -10.38 0.19 10.09
C LYS A 98 -10.70 -0.61 8.82
N PHE A 99 -10.53 -1.93 8.86
CA PHE A 99 -10.94 -2.78 7.74
C PHE A 99 -12.45 -2.74 7.50
N LYS A 100 -13.26 -2.67 8.58
CA LYS A 100 -14.70 -2.52 8.48
C LYS A 100 -15.08 -1.19 7.81
N GLU A 101 -14.45 -0.10 8.22
CA GLU A 101 -14.64 1.22 7.60
C GLU A 101 -14.29 1.20 6.10
N LEU A 102 -13.11 0.69 5.73
CA LEU A 102 -12.70 0.55 4.32
C LEU A 102 -13.71 -0.25 3.49
N LYS A 103 -14.23 -1.35 4.03
CA LYS A 103 -15.18 -2.22 3.34
C LYS A 103 -16.57 -1.61 3.23
N GLU A 104 -17.13 -1.13 4.33
CA GLU A 104 -18.55 -0.75 4.40
C GLU A 104 -18.80 0.69 3.96
N ILE A 105 -17.89 1.61 4.28
CA ILE A 105 -18.08 3.05 3.97
C ILE A 105 -17.51 3.36 2.59
N TYR A 106 -16.31 2.86 2.29
CA TYR A 106 -15.61 3.19 1.04
C TYR A 106 -15.73 2.12 -0.05
N ASN A 107 -16.45 1.03 0.22
CA ASN A 107 -16.66 -0.09 -0.71
C ASN A 107 -15.34 -0.67 -1.26
N VAL A 108 -14.31 -0.75 -0.41
CA VAL A 108 -13.02 -1.34 -0.74
C VAL A 108 -13.05 -2.83 -0.43
N PHE A 109 -12.78 -3.65 -1.43
CA PHE A 109 -12.57 -5.07 -1.25
C PHE A 109 -11.18 -5.32 -0.63
N ILE A 110 -11.17 -5.97 0.53
CA ILE A 110 -9.93 -6.36 1.21
C ILE A 110 -9.53 -7.75 0.72
N ILE A 111 -8.42 -7.82 -0.03
CA ILE A 111 -7.88 -9.08 -0.54
C ILE A 111 -7.32 -9.87 0.65
N PRO A 112 -7.77 -11.13 0.84
CA PRO A 112 -7.25 -11.97 1.91
C PRO A 112 -5.74 -12.20 1.77
N LYS A 113 -5.03 -12.24 2.90
CA LYS A 113 -3.57 -12.42 2.94
C LYS A 113 -3.07 -13.63 2.13
N TYR A 114 -3.81 -14.74 2.16
CA TYR A 114 -3.46 -15.98 1.45
C TYR A 114 -3.62 -15.88 -0.07
N ASP A 115 -4.36 -14.89 -0.58
CA ASP A 115 -4.56 -14.66 -2.02
C ASP A 115 -3.60 -13.61 -2.60
N LEU A 116 -2.87 -12.86 -1.77
CA LEU A 116 -2.00 -11.76 -2.21
C LEU A 116 -0.91 -12.17 -3.21
N GLY A 117 -0.50 -13.45 -3.21
CA GLY A 117 0.48 -13.97 -4.16
C GLY A 117 -0.08 -14.29 -5.55
N ASN A 118 -1.41 -14.40 -5.68
CA ASN A 118 -2.09 -14.79 -6.92
C ASN A 118 -2.69 -13.59 -7.68
N TRP A 119 -2.58 -12.38 -7.12
CA TRP A 119 -3.05 -11.11 -7.66
C TRP A 119 -1.89 -10.27 -8.20
#